data_AF-A0A7M7IXN5-F1
#
_entry.id   AF-A0A7M7IXN5-F1
#
_cell.length_a   1.000
_cell.length_b   1.000
_cell.length_c   1.000
_cell.angle_alpha   90.00
_cell.angle_beta   90.00
_cell.angle_gamma   90.00
#
_symmetry.space_group_name_H-M   'P 1'
#
loop_
_entity.id
_entity.type
_entity.pdbx_description
1 polymer ?
#
loop_
_entity_poly.entity_id
_entity_poly.type
_entity_poly.pdbx_seq_one_letter_code
_entity_poly.pdbx_strand_id
1 'polypeptide(L)'
;MTLRTVLLSLQALLSAAEPDDPQDAVVARQYKEHPEMFRQTAKHWTYVYAGGPAKMPDLDDKIRRLTDMGIEEHNARVALSSYNWDLERATEQLFS
;
A
#
# COMPACT_ATOMS: atom_id res chain seq x y z
N MET A 1 -27.38 -15.95 0.54
CA MET A 1 -26.20 -15.43 1.27
C MET A 1 -26.67 -14.65 2.49
N THR A 2 -25.91 -14.64 3.59
CA THR A 2 -26.17 -13.83 4.79
C THR A 2 -25.02 -12.84 5.03
N LEU A 3 -25.23 -11.82 5.86
CA LEU A 3 -24.16 -10.88 6.24
C LEU A 3 -22.94 -11.62 6.83
N ARG A 4 -23.17 -12.65 7.66
CA ARG A 4 -22.11 -13.49 8.21
C ARG A 4 -21.27 -14.14 7.11
N THR A 5 -21.91 -14.72 6.09
CA THR A 5 -21.17 -15.37 5.00
C THR A 5 -20.38 -14.36 4.17
N VAL A 6 -20.92 -13.16 3.93
CA VAL A 6 -20.21 -12.10 3.19
C VAL A 6 -18.96 -11.64 3.94
N LEU A 7 -19.07 -11.39 5.26
CA LEU A 7 -17.93 -10.96 6.07
C LEU A 7 -16.83 -12.02 6.12
N LEU A 8 -17.18 -13.31 6.20
CA LEU A 8 -16.20 -14.40 6.15
C LEU A 8 -15.53 -14.50 4.78
N SER A 9 -16.26 -14.26 3.69
CA SER A 9 -15.69 -14.20 2.34
C SER A 9 -14.70 -13.04 2.19
N LEU A 10 -15.00 -11.86 2.75
CA LEU A 10 -14.07 -10.73 2.76
C LEU A 10 -12.80 -11.04 3.56
N GLN A 11 -12.94 -11.68 4.73
CA GLN A 11 -11.78 -12.12 5.52
C GLN A 11 -10.92 -13.14 4.77
N ALA A 12 -11.55 -14.07 4.05
CA ALA A 12 -10.85 -15.04 3.21
C ALA A 12 -10.11 -14.34 2.06
N LEU A 13 -10.73 -13.35 1.42
CA LEU A 13 -10.12 -12.55 0.34
C LEU A 13 -8.86 -11.81 0.81
N LEU A 14 -8.86 -11.27 2.04
CA LEU A 14 -7.67 -10.65 2.63
C LEU A 14 -6.53 -11.65 2.88
N SER A 15 -6.84 -12.94 3.04
CA SER A 15 -5.87 -14.01 3.29
C SER A 15 -5.37 -14.67 2.00
N ALA A 16 -6.17 -14.64 0.94
CA ALA A 16 -5.90 -15.22 -0.37
C ALA A 16 -6.32 -14.23 -1.46
N ALA A 17 -5.39 -13.36 -1.85
CA ALA A 17 -5.60 -12.41 -2.94
C ALA A 17 -5.61 -13.12 -4.30
N GLU A 18 -6.43 -12.64 -5.24
CA GLU A 18 -6.51 -13.14 -6.60
C GLU A 18 -5.94 -12.09 -7.58
N PRO A 19 -4.63 -12.11 -7.87
CA PRO A 19 -3.99 -11.02 -8.59
C PRO A 19 -4.19 -11.11 -10.12
N ASP A 20 -4.76 -12.21 -10.63
CA ASP A 20 -5.14 -12.40 -12.04
C ASP A 20 -6.48 -11.75 -12.41
N ASP A 21 -7.32 -11.44 -11.42
CA ASP A 21 -8.55 -10.64 -11.58
C ASP A 21 -8.52 -9.42 -10.62
N PRO A 22 -7.68 -8.41 -10.90
CA PRO A 22 -7.38 -7.37 -9.93
C PRO A 22 -8.41 -6.24 -9.91
N GLN A 23 -8.76 -5.77 -8.71
CA GLN A 23 -9.50 -4.52 -8.53
C GLN A 23 -8.61 -3.28 -8.71
N ASP A 24 -7.34 -3.38 -8.30
CA ASP A 24 -6.32 -2.35 -8.46
C ASP A 24 -5.11 -2.97 -9.19
N ALA A 25 -4.84 -2.48 -10.40
CA ALA A 25 -3.79 -3.01 -11.26
C ALA A 25 -2.38 -2.73 -10.72
N VAL A 26 -2.16 -1.62 -10.01
CA VAL A 26 -0.84 -1.24 -9.47
C VAL A 26 -0.48 -2.15 -8.30
N VAL A 27 -1.43 -2.37 -7.39
CA VAL A 27 -1.25 -3.26 -6.24
C VAL A 27 -1.06 -4.71 -6.70
N ALA A 28 -1.85 -5.17 -7.67
CA ALA A 28 -1.71 -6.52 -8.22
C ALA A 28 -0.37 -6.73 -8.94
N ARG A 29 0.12 -5.71 -9.67
CA ARG A 29 1.45 -5.76 -10.26
C ARG A 29 2.54 -5.85 -9.18
N GLN A 30 2.46 -5.03 -8.13
CA GLN A 30 3.41 -5.11 -7.00
C GLN A 30 3.33 -6.47 -6.29
N TYR A 31 2.13 -7.06 -6.15
CA TYR A 31 1.94 -8.39 -5.58
C TYR A 31 2.66 -9.48 -6.39
N LYS A 32 2.53 -9.44 -7.72
CA LYS A 32 3.12 -10.43 -8.63
C LYS A 32 4.62 -10.24 -8.82
N GLU A 33 5.07 -9.01 -9.07
CA GLU A 33 6.45 -8.70 -9.47
C GLU A 33 7.37 -8.45 -8.26
N HIS A 34 6.83 -7.92 -7.16
CA HIS A 34 7.59 -7.52 -5.97
C HIS A 34 6.91 -7.98 -4.67
N PRO A 35 6.74 -9.29 -4.44
CA PRO A 35 5.94 -9.82 -3.33
C PRO A 35 6.43 -9.39 -1.94
N GLU A 36 7.74 -9.20 -1.76
CA GLU A 36 8.30 -8.69 -0.50
C GLU A 36 7.94 -7.22 -0.26
N MET A 37 8.00 -6.39 -1.30
CA MET A 37 7.58 -4.98 -1.25
C MET A 37 6.08 -4.89 -0.99
N PHE A 38 5.26 -5.69 -1.69
CA PHE A 38 3.82 -5.76 -1.41
C PHE A 38 3.55 -6.08 0.06
N ARG A 39 4.24 -7.06 0.64
CA ARG A 39 4.09 -7.41 2.07
C ARG A 39 4.46 -6.25 3.00
N GLN A 40 5.50 -5.49 2.67
CA GLN A 40 5.87 -4.31 3.44
C GLN A 40 4.83 -3.20 3.32
N THR A 41 4.43 -2.87 2.09
CA THR A 41 3.35 -1.90 1.81
C THR A 41 2.06 -2.28 2.55
N ALA A 42 1.60 -3.53 2.42
CA ALA A 42 0.37 -3.99 3.08
C ALA A 42 0.45 -3.88 4.62
N LYS A 43 1.60 -4.25 5.22
CA LYS A 43 1.81 -4.10 6.67
C LYS A 43 1.79 -2.63 7.10
N HIS A 44 2.48 -1.77 6.35
CA HIS A 44 2.51 -0.32 6.60
C HIS A 44 1.10 0.29 6.57
N TRP A 45 0.34 0.00 5.51
CA TRP A 45 -1.05 0.45 5.38
C TRP A 45 -1.94 -0.09 6.50
N THR A 46 -1.74 -1.34 6.91
CA THR A 46 -2.45 -1.94 8.06
C THR A 46 -2.13 -1.21 9.36
N TYR A 47 -0.87 -0.85 9.61
CA TYR A 47 -0.48 -0.08 10.80
C TYR A 47 -1.15 1.30 10.80
N VAL A 48 -1.08 2.04 9.69
CA VAL A 48 -1.58 3.42 9.60
C VAL A 48 -3.10 3.50 9.64
N TYR A 49 -3.81 2.67 8.86
CA TYR A 49 -5.26 2.83 8.67
C TYR A 49 -6.11 1.83 9.44
N ALA A 50 -5.53 0.73 9.91
CA ALA A 50 -6.26 -0.34 10.60
C ALA A 50 -5.71 -0.68 12.00
N GLY A 51 -4.76 0.12 12.52
CA GLY A 51 -4.21 -0.07 13.87
C GLY A 51 -3.38 -1.35 14.04
N GLY A 52 -2.81 -1.87 12.94
CA GLY A 52 -1.90 -3.00 12.99
C GLY A 52 -0.65 -2.72 13.85
N PRO A 53 0.08 -3.74 14.31
CA PRO A 53 1.22 -3.56 15.22
C PRO A 53 2.55 -3.22 14.52
N ALA A 54 2.63 -3.39 13.20
CA ALA A 54 3.89 -3.36 12.46
C ALA A 54 4.25 -1.95 11.99
N LYS A 55 4.99 -1.20 12.81
CA LYS A 55 5.55 0.10 12.42
C LYS A 55 6.75 -0.08 11.49
N MET A 56 6.80 0.69 10.40
CA MET A 56 7.90 0.68 9.43
C MET A 56 8.58 2.05 9.37
N PRO A 57 9.58 2.32 10.24
CA PRO A 57 10.22 3.63 10.32
C PRO A 57 10.85 4.05 8.98
N ASP A 58 11.48 3.11 8.26
CA ASP A 58 12.09 3.39 6.96
C ASP A 58 11.10 3.93 5.91
N LEU A 59 9.85 3.47 5.96
CA LEU A 59 8.79 3.92 5.05
C LEU A 59 8.19 5.25 5.51
N ASP A 60 8.04 5.43 6.83
CA ASP A 60 7.63 6.70 7.43
C ASP A 60 8.61 7.83 7.11
N ASP A 61 9.92 7.57 7.15
CA ASP A 61 10.96 8.54 6.80
C ASP A 61 10.87 8.99 5.33
N LYS A 62 10.55 8.07 4.42
CA LYS A 62 10.34 8.42 3.00
C LYS A 62 9.11 9.30 2.81
N ILE A 63 8.02 9.00 3.51
CA ILE A 63 6.79 9.82 3.46
C ILE A 63 7.08 11.21 4.01
N ARG A 64 7.78 11.29 5.15
CA ARG A 64 8.15 12.56 5.78
C ARG A 64 8.90 13.48 4.82
N ARG A 65 9.84 12.95 4.03
CA ARG A 65 10.57 13.74 3.01
C ARG A 65 9.63 14.36 1.98
N LEU A 66 8.59 13.65 1.53
CA LEU A 66 7.60 14.20 0.61
C LEU A 66 6.69 15.21 1.30
N THR A 67 6.35 14.98 2.56
CA THR A 67 5.56 15.93 3.36
C THR A 67 6.32 17.23 3.66
N ASP A 68 7.64 17.16 3.88
CA ASP A 68 8.51 18.33 3.99
C ASP A 68 8.55 19.15 2.67
N MET A 69 8.27 18.52 1.53
CA MET A 69 8.10 19.20 0.23
C MET A 69 6.68 19.77 0.01
N GLY A 70 5.79 19.65 1.00
CA GLY A 70 4.42 20.18 0.95
C GLY A 70 3.36 19.21 0.43
N ILE A 71 3.71 17.93 0.21
CA ILE A 71 2.75 16.90 -0.23
C ILE A 71 1.99 16.36 0.98
N GLU A 72 0.66 16.24 0.86
CA GLU A 72 -0.16 15.63 1.91
C GLU A 72 0.30 14.20 2.22
N GLU A 73 0.35 13.82 3.50
CA GLU A 73 0.86 12.52 3.96
C GLU A 73 0.17 11.33 3.25
N HIS A 74 -1.15 11.39 3.08
CA HIS A 74 -1.90 10.34 2.37
C HIS A 74 -1.45 10.21 0.91
N ASN A 75 -1.34 11.34 0.20
CA ASN A 75 -0.95 11.36 -1.21
C ASN A 75 0.51 10.92 -1.39
N ALA A 76 1.40 11.33 -0.48
CA ALA A 76 2.79 10.88 -0.43
C ALA A 76 2.86 9.35 -0.24
N ARG A 77 2.05 8.79 0.67
CA ARG A 77 1.99 7.35 0.92
C ARG A 77 1.46 6.58 -0.29
N VAL A 78 0.43 7.08 -0.97
CA VAL A 78 -0.12 6.49 -2.20
C VAL A 78 0.94 6.49 -3.30
N ALA A 79 1.56 7.64 -3.58
CA ALA A 79 2.60 7.77 -4.60
C ALA A 79 3.77 6.82 -4.34
N LEU A 80 4.34 6.85 -3.13
CA LEU A 80 5.44 5.95 -2.77
C LEU A 80 5.06 4.47 -2.90
N SER A 81 3.85 4.10 -2.45
CA SER A 81 3.38 2.70 -2.55
C SER A 81 3.25 2.24 -4.01
N SER A 82 2.80 3.13 -4.91
CA SER A 82 2.61 2.85 -6.35
C SER A 82 3.92 2.71 -7.13
N TYR A 83 5.00 3.33 -6.64
CA TYR A 83 6.33 3.30 -7.26
C TYR A 83 7.35 2.48 -6.45
N ASN A 84 6.90 1.43 -5.75
CA ASN A 84 7.78 0.52 -4.99
C ASN A 84 8.69 1.23 -3.97
N TRP A 85 8.20 2.32 -3.38
CA TRP A 85 8.91 3.15 -2.40
C TRP A 85 10.21 3.77 -2.92
N ASP A 86 10.29 3.96 -4.23
CA ASP A 86 11.32 4.75 -4.89
C ASP A 86 10.98 6.24 -4.75
N LEU A 87 11.80 6.97 -4.01
CA LEU A 87 11.60 8.39 -3.75
C LEU A 87 11.72 9.23 -5.02
N GLU A 88 12.72 8.96 -5.86
CA GLU A 88 12.98 9.75 -7.05
C GLU A 88 11.84 9.61 -8.05
N ARG A 89 11.41 8.37 -8.32
CA ARG A 89 10.30 8.09 -9.23
C ARG A 89 8.97 8.62 -8.71
N ALA A 90 8.72 8.50 -7.41
CA ALA A 90 7.51 9.06 -6.80
C ALA A 90 7.51 10.59 -6.86
N THR A 91 8.64 11.25 -6.62
CA THR A 91 8.74 12.72 -6.76
C THR A 91 8.52 13.16 -8.21
N GLU A 92 9.15 12.50 -9.18
CA GLU A 92 9.01 12.84 -10.59
C GLU A 92 7.54 12.80 -11.04
N GLN A 93 6.79 11.81 -10.57
CA GLN A 93 5.37 11.65 -10.90
C GLN A 93 4.45 12.60 -10.15
N LEU A 94 4.84 13.08 -8.97
CA LEU A 94 4.07 14.07 -8.21
C LEU A 94 4.24 15.51 -8.73
N PHE A 95 5.36 15.79 -9.39
CA PHE A 95 5.71 17.12 -9.90
C PHE A 95 5.69 17.24 -11.43
N SER A 96 5.36 16.17 -12.15
CA SER A 96 5.07 16.18 -13.59
C SER A 96 3.63 16.59 -13.89
#